data_AF-A0A1Y1L074-F1
#
_entry.id   AF-A0A1Y1L074-F1
#
_cell.length_a   1.000
_cell.length_b   1.000
_cell.length_c   1.000
_cell.angle_alpha   90.00
_cell.angle_beta   90.00
_cell.angle_gamma   90.00
#
_symmetry.space_group_name_H-M   'P 1'
#
loop_
_entity.id
_entity.type
_entity.pdbx_description
1 polymer ?
#
loop_
_entity_poly.entity_id
_entity_poly.type
_entity_poly.pdbx_seq_one_letter_code
_entity_poly.pdbx_strand_id
1 'polypeptide(L)'
;TYRVFKELKCSICNYATNRKLSLKRHLLLHKAVMECGKCDYATNHKGNLKKHLLTHNASKDFKCSICNYATNTKYNLQQHVSIHSNDFKCNTCDYVTNTKCNLRKHFLEHNDPKRFKCDICHYATNSKNTLRRHSF
;
A
#
# COMPACT_ATOMS: atom_id res chain seq x y z
N THR A 1 -24.42 9.61 23.47
CA THR A 1 -25.25 8.43 23.13
C THR A 1 -24.35 7.33 22.57
N TYR A 2 -24.04 6.32 23.38
CA TYR A 2 -23.19 5.20 22.99
C TYR A 2 -23.99 4.24 22.10
N ARG A 3 -23.73 4.26 20.79
CA ARG A 3 -24.32 3.29 19.85
C ARG A 3 -23.71 1.92 20.14
N VAL A 4 -24.44 1.07 20.84
CA VAL A 4 -24.08 -0.35 20.97
C VAL A 4 -24.24 -0.98 19.59
N PHE A 5 -23.13 -1.13 18.86
CA PHE A 5 -23.12 -1.86 17.61
C PHE A 5 -23.32 -3.34 17.92
N LYS A 6 -24.39 -3.95 17.41
CA LYS A 6 -24.61 -5.39 17.53
C LYS A 6 -23.44 -6.13 16.87
N GLU A 7 -22.63 -6.79 17.69
CA GLU A 7 -21.50 -7.57 17.22
C GLU A 7 -21.99 -8.84 16.52
N LEU A 8 -21.47 -9.07 15.30
CA LEU A 8 -21.66 -10.31 14.57
C LEU A 8 -20.43 -11.19 14.81
N LYS A 9 -20.64 -12.31 15.49
CA LYS A 9 -19.59 -13.24 15.87
C LYS A 9 -19.48 -14.38 14.86
N CYS A 10 -18.26 -14.85 14.63
CA CYS A 10 -18.03 -16.10 13.92
C CYS A 10 -18.47 -17.27 14.80
N SER A 11 -19.08 -18.28 14.18
CA SER A 11 -19.50 -19.51 14.85
C SER A 11 -18.37 -20.54 15.00
N ILE A 12 -17.19 -20.28 14.44
CA ILE A 12 -16.07 -21.24 14.34
C ILE A 12 -14.84 -20.76 15.13
N CYS A 13 -14.67 -19.45 15.30
CA CYS A 13 -13.58 -18.89 16.10
C CYS A 13 -14.00 -17.58 16.79
N ASN A 14 -13.11 -17.00 17.57
CA ASN A 14 -13.38 -15.79 18.36
C ASN A 14 -13.45 -14.48 17.55
N TYR A 15 -13.47 -14.55 16.21
CA TYR A 15 -13.59 -13.36 15.37
C TYR A 15 -14.96 -12.71 15.53
N ALA A 16 -14.98 -11.39 15.73
CA ALA A 16 -16.20 -10.59 15.79
C ALA A 16 -16.08 -9.33 14.93
N THR A 17 -17.19 -8.86 14.38
CA THR A 17 -17.25 -7.64 13.58
C THR A 17 -18.66 -7.05 13.60
N ASN A 18 -18.78 -5.74 13.45
CA ASN A 18 -20.08 -5.08 13.29
C ASN A 18 -20.56 -5.02 11.82
N ARG A 19 -19.80 -5.58 10.87
CA ARG A 19 -20.13 -5.55 9.42
C ARG A 19 -20.46 -6.94 8.90
N LYS A 20 -21.70 -7.13 8.41
CA LYS A 20 -22.16 -8.41 7.83
C LYS A 20 -21.27 -8.90 6.68
N LEU A 21 -20.80 -7.99 5.82
CA LEU A 21 -19.86 -8.33 4.74
C LEU A 21 -18.51 -8.84 5.26
N SER A 22 -18.00 -8.25 6.35
CA SER A 22 -16.75 -8.70 6.98
C SER A 22 -16.92 -10.09 7.58
N LEU A 23 -18.05 -10.37 8.26
CA LEU A 23 -18.32 -11.71 8.80
C LEU A 23 -18.46 -12.75 7.68
N LYS A 24 -19.24 -12.45 6.62
CA LYS A 24 -19.36 -13.33 5.44
C LYS A 24 -18.01 -13.64 4.82
N ARG A 25 -17.16 -12.62 4.67
CA ARG A 25 -15.80 -12.77 4.13
C ARG A 25 -14.90 -13.59 5.06
N HIS A 26 -14.98 -13.35 6.36
CA HIS A 26 -14.23 -14.09 7.37
C HIS A 26 -14.59 -15.59 7.33
N LEU A 27 -15.88 -15.94 7.22
CA LEU A 27 -16.33 -17.33 7.14
C LEU A 27 -15.74 -18.09 5.94
N LEU A 28 -15.27 -17.40 4.89
CA LEU A 28 -14.56 -18.05 3.78
C LEU A 28 -13.22 -18.66 4.21
N LEU A 29 -12.58 -18.16 5.28
CA LEU A 29 -11.37 -18.78 5.84
C LEU A 29 -11.62 -20.22 6.33
N HIS A 30 -12.85 -20.51 6.78
CA HIS A 30 -13.21 -21.80 7.37
C HIS A 30 -13.80 -22.79 6.36
N LYS A 31 -14.14 -22.35 5.15
CA LYS A 31 -14.96 -23.15 4.21
C LYS A 31 -14.15 -23.87 3.13
N ALA A 32 -13.18 -23.20 2.53
CA ALA A 32 -12.23 -23.79 1.58
C ALA A 32 -11.31 -22.68 1.05
N VAL A 33 -10.03 -23.01 0.92
CA VAL A 33 -9.06 -22.19 0.19
C VAL A 33 -9.20 -22.52 -1.30
N MET A 34 -9.24 -21.50 -2.16
CA MET A 34 -9.18 -21.70 -3.60
C MET A 34 -7.71 -21.64 -4.04
N GLU A 35 -7.24 -22.69 -4.69
CA GLU A 35 -5.85 -22.87 -5.11
C GLU A 35 -5.66 -22.45 -6.58
N CYS A 36 -4.44 -22.04 -6.90
CA CYS A 36 -4.02 -21.83 -8.28
C CYS A 36 -3.59 -23.16 -8.90
N GLY A 37 -4.14 -23.52 -10.06
CA GLY A 37 -3.74 -24.74 -10.77
C GLY A 37 -2.35 -24.66 -11.44
N LYS A 38 -1.57 -23.60 -11.21
CA LYS A 38 -0.25 -23.37 -11.86
C LYS A 38 0.89 -23.14 -10.87
N CYS A 39 0.60 -22.95 -9.59
CA CYS A 39 1.59 -22.77 -8.52
C CYS A 39 0.91 -22.93 -7.15
N ASP A 40 1.69 -22.89 -6.08
CA ASP A 40 1.20 -23.13 -4.71
C ASP A 40 0.40 -21.95 -4.11
N TYR A 41 0.06 -20.93 -4.91
CA TYR A 41 -0.73 -19.79 -4.43
C TYR A 41 -2.16 -20.23 -4.11
N ALA A 42 -2.63 -19.88 -2.92
CA ALA A 42 -3.97 -20.21 -2.46
C ALA A 42 -4.61 -19.01 -1.73
N THR A 43 -5.92 -18.83 -1.89
CA THR A 43 -6.66 -17.74 -1.24
C THR A 43 -8.13 -18.07 -1.01
N ASN A 44 -8.70 -17.55 0.07
CA ASN A 44 -10.14 -17.62 0.36
C ASN A 44 -10.95 -16.50 -0.35
N HIS A 45 -10.32 -15.69 -1.21
CA HIS A 45 -10.97 -14.58 -1.91
C HIS A 45 -10.93 -14.77 -3.42
N LYS A 46 -12.11 -15.00 -4.02
CA LYS A 46 -12.23 -15.27 -5.46
C LYS A 46 -11.63 -14.16 -6.32
N GLY A 47 -11.80 -12.90 -5.91
CA GLY A 47 -11.20 -11.75 -6.57
C GLY A 47 -9.67 -11.73 -6.53
N ASN A 48 -9.08 -12.23 -5.44
CA ASN A 48 -7.62 -12.33 -5.31
C ASN A 48 -7.09 -13.46 -6.19
N LEU A 49 -7.76 -14.62 -6.22
CA LEU A 49 -7.37 -15.71 -7.13
C LEU A 49 -7.44 -15.24 -8.59
N LYS A 50 -8.52 -14.56 -8.99
CA LYS A 50 -8.64 -14.00 -10.35
C LYS A 50 -7.50 -13.02 -10.67
N LYS A 51 -7.14 -12.14 -9.73
CA LYS A 51 -6.00 -11.21 -9.91
C LYS A 51 -4.66 -11.95 -9.97
N HIS A 52 -4.48 -12.97 -9.14
CA HIS A 52 -3.29 -13.81 -9.14
C HIS A 52 -3.14 -14.56 -10.46
N LEU A 53 -4.21 -15.14 -11.01
CA LEU A 53 -4.15 -15.83 -12.31
C LEU A 53 -3.63 -14.94 -13.44
N LEU A 54 -3.79 -13.61 -13.32
CA LEU A 54 -3.20 -12.66 -14.26
C LEU A 54 -1.68 -12.63 -14.19
N THR A 55 -1.03 -12.97 -13.07
CA THR A 55 0.45 -13.00 -12.99
C THR A 55 1.05 -14.14 -13.81
N HIS A 56 0.27 -15.18 -14.10
CA HIS A 56 0.66 -16.23 -15.04
C HIS A 56 0.45 -15.85 -16.52
N ASN A 57 -0.14 -14.68 -16.79
CA ASN A 57 -0.27 -14.16 -18.15
C ASN A 57 0.92 -13.25 -18.47
N ALA A 58 1.66 -13.60 -19.53
CA ALA A 58 2.75 -12.79 -20.05
C ALA A 58 2.25 -11.52 -20.76
N SER A 59 1.01 -11.51 -21.26
CA SER A 59 0.41 -10.33 -21.89
C SER A 59 0.02 -9.29 -20.84
N LYS A 60 0.58 -8.09 -20.99
CA LYS A 60 0.23 -6.89 -20.22
C LYS A 60 -0.72 -6.02 -21.00
N ASP A 61 -2.01 -6.23 -20.77
CA ASP A 61 -3.10 -5.58 -21.51
C ASP A 61 -3.28 -4.10 -21.16
N PHE A 62 -2.81 -3.67 -19.98
CA PHE A 62 -2.91 -2.27 -19.53
C PHE A 62 -1.56 -1.57 -19.66
N LYS A 63 -1.40 -0.78 -20.73
CA LYS A 63 -0.19 -0.02 -21.03
C LYS A 63 -0.33 1.44 -20.59
N CYS A 64 0.73 2.01 -20.04
CA CYS A 64 0.83 3.43 -19.80
C CYS A 64 0.98 4.18 -21.12
N SER A 65 0.27 5.31 -21.25
CA SER A 65 0.40 6.19 -22.41
C SER A 65 1.59 7.14 -22.34
N ILE A 66 2.25 7.23 -21.18
CA ILE A 66 3.32 8.21 -20.89
C ILE A 66 4.71 7.53 -20.91
N CYS A 67 4.79 6.24 -20.60
CA CYS A 67 6.04 5.49 -20.62
C CYS A 67 5.81 4.00 -20.95
N ASN A 68 6.88 3.22 -21.02
CA ASN A 68 6.83 1.79 -21.38
C ASN A 68 6.28 0.86 -20.27
N TYR A 69 5.73 1.41 -19.18
CA TYR A 69 5.14 0.60 -18.12
C TYR A 69 3.86 -0.08 -18.61
N ALA A 70 3.72 -1.37 -18.29
CA ALA A 70 2.51 -2.13 -18.56
C ALA A 70 2.23 -3.13 -17.42
N THR A 71 0.95 -3.44 -17.22
CA THR A 71 0.47 -4.31 -16.14
C THR A 71 -0.77 -5.10 -16.57
N ASN A 72 -1.12 -6.12 -15.80
CA ASN A 72 -2.26 -6.99 -16.10
C ASN A 72 -3.54 -6.49 -15.39
N THR A 73 -3.48 -5.39 -14.64
CA THR A 73 -4.66 -4.84 -13.94
C THR A 73 -4.82 -3.33 -14.13
N LYS A 74 -6.06 -2.89 -14.39
CA LYS A 74 -6.41 -1.46 -14.50
C LYS A 74 -6.05 -0.66 -13.24
N TYR A 75 -6.24 -1.25 -12.05
CA TYR A 75 -5.92 -0.61 -10.77
C TYR A 75 -4.44 -0.24 -10.67
N ASN A 76 -3.55 -1.18 -11.01
CA ASN A 76 -2.11 -0.91 -10.99
C ASN A 76 -1.72 0.14 -12.03
N LEU A 77 -2.36 0.15 -13.20
CA LEU A 77 -2.12 1.18 -14.21
C LEU A 77 -2.54 2.56 -13.71
N GLN A 78 -3.70 2.69 -13.08
CA GLN A 78 -4.16 3.98 -12.52
C GLN A 78 -3.21 4.49 -11.43
N GLN A 79 -2.79 3.62 -10.52
CA GLN A 79 -1.79 3.97 -9.52
C GLN A 79 -0.46 4.37 -10.18
N HIS A 80 -0.01 3.65 -11.20
CA HIS A 80 1.17 4.02 -11.96
C HIS A 80 1.00 5.39 -12.63
N VAL A 81 -0.11 5.67 -13.30
CA VAL A 81 -0.32 6.95 -14.00
C VAL A 81 -0.26 8.14 -13.05
N SER A 82 -0.70 7.99 -11.79
CA SER A 82 -0.55 9.07 -10.80
C SER A 82 0.90 9.49 -10.56
N ILE A 83 1.89 8.63 -10.86
CA ILE A 83 3.31 9.00 -10.73
C ILE A 83 3.72 10.07 -11.74
N HIS A 84 3.03 10.15 -12.88
CA HIS A 84 3.28 11.14 -13.93
C HIS A 84 2.56 12.46 -13.70
N SER A 85 1.57 12.48 -12.79
CA SER A 85 0.70 13.65 -12.57
C SER A 85 1.40 14.77 -11.78
N ASN A 86 2.55 14.52 -11.12
CA ASN A 86 3.33 15.55 -10.40
C ASN A 86 2.46 16.48 -9.53
N ASP A 87 1.43 15.95 -8.87
CA ASP A 87 0.37 16.74 -8.24
C ASP A 87 0.80 17.45 -6.94
N PHE A 88 1.93 17.06 -6.34
CA PHE A 88 2.34 17.54 -5.03
C PHE A 88 3.50 18.53 -5.15
N LYS A 89 3.18 19.82 -5.27
CA LYS A 89 4.13 20.92 -5.33
C LYS A 89 4.41 21.52 -3.94
N CYS A 90 5.67 21.89 -3.68
CA CYS A 90 6.06 22.68 -2.53
C CYS A 90 5.64 24.15 -2.71
N ASN A 91 5.14 24.79 -1.66
CA ASN A 91 4.71 26.20 -1.74
C ASN A 91 5.86 27.18 -1.50
N THR A 92 7.03 26.70 -1.07
CA THR A 92 8.21 27.52 -0.76
C THR A 92 9.35 27.40 -1.78
N CYS A 93 9.28 26.44 -2.71
CA CYS A 93 10.26 26.28 -3.78
C CYS A 93 9.65 25.50 -4.97
N ASP A 94 10.44 25.30 -6.02
CA ASP A 94 9.99 24.59 -7.23
C ASP A 94 10.01 23.05 -7.11
N TYR A 95 10.19 22.50 -5.90
CA TYR A 95 10.13 21.06 -5.69
C TYR A 95 8.73 20.52 -5.98
N VAL A 96 8.66 19.47 -6.79
CA VAL A 96 7.44 18.76 -7.14
C VAL A 96 7.65 17.26 -6.96
N THR A 97 6.62 16.57 -6.52
CA THR A 97 6.63 15.11 -6.39
C THR A 97 5.26 14.52 -6.69
N ASN A 98 5.21 13.22 -6.86
CA ASN A 98 4.00 12.46 -7.12
C ASN A 98 3.45 11.73 -5.87
N THR A 99 4.08 11.90 -4.70
CA THR A 99 3.58 11.34 -3.44
C THR A 99 3.56 12.35 -2.30
N LYS A 100 2.46 12.36 -1.55
CA LYS A 100 2.30 13.18 -0.35
C LYS A 100 3.38 12.91 0.73
N CYS A 101 3.86 11.67 0.84
CA CYS A 101 4.90 11.30 1.80
C CYS A 101 6.22 12.01 1.48
N ASN A 102 6.62 12.05 0.21
CA ASN A 102 7.85 12.72 -0.20
C ASN A 102 7.74 14.23 -0.04
N LEU A 103 6.59 14.83 -0.38
CA LEU A 103 6.37 16.27 -0.16
C LEU A 103 6.48 16.62 1.33
N ARG A 104 5.93 15.78 2.23
CA ARG A 104 6.05 15.98 3.68
C ARG A 104 7.50 15.89 4.17
N LYS A 105 8.29 14.97 3.64
CA LYS A 105 9.72 14.86 3.98
C LYS A 105 10.50 16.08 3.48
N HIS A 106 10.23 16.51 2.25
CA HIS A 106 10.83 17.72 1.69
C HIS A 106 10.47 18.96 2.53
N PHE A 107 9.23 19.10 3.02
CA PHE A 107 8.89 20.21 3.94
C PHE A 107 9.73 20.24 5.23
N LEU A 108 10.26 19.10 5.68
CA LEU A 108 11.18 19.06 6.81
C LEU A 108 12.56 19.64 6.46
N GLU A 109 12.97 19.67 5.19
CA GLU A 109 14.21 20.35 4.77
C GLU A 109 14.10 21.86 5.00
N HIS A 110 12.92 22.44 4.82
CA HIS A 110 12.68 23.85 5.07
C HIS A 110 12.55 24.21 6.55
N ASN A 111 11.90 23.35 7.36
CA ASN A 111 11.51 23.70 8.73
C ASN A 111 12.37 23.03 9.82
N ASP A 112 12.97 21.88 9.54
CA ASP A 112 13.73 21.10 10.53
C ASP A 112 14.78 20.18 9.88
N PRO A 113 15.80 20.74 9.20
CA PRO A 113 16.76 19.98 8.40
C PRO A 113 17.63 19.02 9.22
N LYS A 114 17.67 19.16 10.55
CA LYS A 114 18.52 18.38 11.47
C LYS A 114 17.73 17.71 12.60
N ARG A 115 16.49 17.30 12.32
CA ARG A 115 15.57 16.67 13.27
C ARG A 115 16.14 15.44 13.98
N PHE A 116 16.89 14.60 13.27
CA PHE A 116 17.44 13.35 13.77
C PHE A 116 18.96 13.49 13.89
N LYS A 117 19.49 13.35 15.10
CA LYS A 117 20.92 13.43 15.39
C LYS A 117 21.46 12.03 15.69
N CYS A 118 22.70 11.78 15.31
CA CYS A 118 23.44 10.60 15.75
C CYS A 118 23.87 10.80 17.19
N ASP A 119 23.72 9.76 18.01
CA ASP A 119 24.11 9.82 19.42
C ASP A 119 25.63 9.65 19.61
N ILE A 120 26.34 9.17 18.58
CA ILE A 120 27.77 8.80 18.64
C ILE A 120 28.65 9.86 17.97
N CYS A 121 28.12 10.65 17.03
CA CYS A 121 28.89 11.70 16.34
C CYS A 121 28.02 12.90 15.99
N HIS A 122 28.63 13.96 15.44
CA HIS A 122 27.93 15.20 15.09
C HIS A 122 27.02 15.12 13.85
N TYR A 123 26.78 13.92 13.30
CA TYR A 123 25.91 13.73 12.15
C TYR A 123 24.45 14.02 12.49
N ALA A 124 23.76 14.74 11.61
CA ALA A 124 22.32 15.01 11.75
C ALA A 124 21.63 15.02 10.38
N THR A 125 20.36 14.61 10.35
CA THR A 125 19.55 14.50 9.14
C THR A 125 18.07 14.69 9.46
N ASN A 126 17.26 15.05 8.47
CA ASN A 126 15.79 15.11 8.58
C ASN A 126 15.11 13.76 8.29
N SER A 127 15.87 12.71 8.02
CA SER A 127 15.37 11.39 7.62
C SER A 127 15.82 10.28 8.58
N LYS A 128 14.86 9.67 9.29
CA LYS A 128 15.12 8.53 10.18
C LYS A 128 15.79 7.35 9.46
N ASN A 129 15.44 7.12 8.19
CA ASN A 129 16.02 6.03 7.40
C ASN A 129 17.50 6.29 7.07
N THR A 130 17.83 7.56 6.81
CA THR A 130 19.21 7.99 6.54
C THR A 130 20.06 7.93 7.81
N LEU A 131 19.52 8.36 8.96
CA LEU A 131 20.19 8.21 10.26
C LEU A 131 20.45 6.72 10.55
N ARG A 132 19.44 5.86 10.36
CA ARG A 132 19.58 4.43 10.61
C ARG A 132 20.73 3.82 9.79
N ARG A 133 20.85 4.19 8.50
CA ARG A 133 21.95 3.73 7.64
C ARG A 133 23.32 4.26 8.08
N HIS A 134 23.37 5.47 8.63
CA HIS A 134 24.60 6.05 9.17
C HIS A 134 25.05 5.39 10.48
N SER A 135 24.10 4.91 11.29
CA SER A 135 24.36 4.25 12.57
C SER A 135 24.68 2.75 12.47
N PHE A 136 24.88 2.21 11.26
CA PHE A 136 25.31 0.83 11.01
C PHE A 136 26.76 0.78 10.55
#